data_AF-A0A920ME46-F1
#
_entry.id   AF-A0A920ME46-F1
#
_cell.length_a   1.000
_cell.length_b   1.000
_cell.length_c   1.000
_cell.angle_alpha   90.00
_cell.angle_beta   90.00
_cell.angle_gamma   90.00
#
_symmetry.space_group_name_H-M   'P 1'
#
loop_
_entity.id
_entity.type
_entity.pdbx_description
1 polymer ?
#
loop_
_entity_poly.entity_id
_entity_poly.type
_entity_poly.pdbx_seq_one_letter_code
_entity_poly.pdbx_strand_id
1 'polypeptide(L)'
;MAALRIGKSIVKTRIEKHEIDCDLKVGNATVSNDRSDDHHHKEYVEKLNADYDYNLIRYMSPEEVEEMFHSPFFDGGGSLDMGGMHLHPLTMHLGLRRQQKNPA
;
A
#
# COMPACT_ATOMS: atom_id res chain seq x y z
N MET A 1 12.84 -11.37 -8.47
CA MET A 1 11.51 -11.04 -9.04
C MET A 1 10.35 -11.73 -8.28
N ALA A 2 10.31 -11.63 -6.95
CA ALA A 2 9.22 -12.21 -6.13
C ALA A 2 9.16 -11.62 -4.71
N ALA A 3 10.27 -11.06 -4.21
CA ALA A 3 10.42 -10.63 -2.82
C ALA A 3 9.38 -9.58 -2.37
N LEU A 4 9.05 -8.59 -3.23
CA LEU A 4 8.10 -7.52 -2.87
C LEU A 4 6.69 -8.06 -2.60
N ARG A 5 6.25 -9.06 -3.36
CA ARG A 5 4.95 -9.72 -3.19
C ARG A 5 4.98 -10.72 -2.02
N ILE A 6 6.08 -11.45 -1.85
CA ILE A 6 6.23 -12.45 -0.79
C ILE A 6 6.07 -11.80 0.58
N GLY A 7 6.78 -10.70 0.86
CA GLY A 7 6.70 -10.03 2.17
C GLY A 7 5.27 -9.61 2.55
N LYS A 8 4.58 -8.95 1.60
CA LYS A 8 3.18 -8.51 1.79
C LYS A 8 2.23 -9.70 1.94
N SER A 9 2.43 -10.78 1.16
CA SER A 9 1.59 -11.98 1.26
C SER A 9 1.70 -12.69 2.61
N ILE A 10 2.91 -12.78 3.19
CA ILE A 10 3.12 -13.42 4.49
C ILE A 10 2.31 -12.72 5.59
N VAL A 11 2.27 -11.39 5.57
CA VAL A 11 1.49 -10.62 6.54
C VAL A 11 -0.01 -10.89 6.38
N LYS A 12 -0.54 -10.84 5.14
CA LYS A 12 -1.96 -11.13 4.85
C LYS A 12 -2.35 -12.55 5.28
N THR A 13 -1.56 -13.55 4.87
CA THR A 13 -1.81 -14.95 5.25
C THR A 13 -1.80 -15.14 6.75
N ARG A 14 -0.92 -14.45 7.50
CA ARG A 14 -0.92 -14.53 8.96
C ARG A 14 -2.15 -13.91 9.59
N ILE A 15 -2.58 -12.75 9.10
CA ILE A 15 -3.79 -12.08 9.58
C ILE A 15 -5.01 -12.99 9.36
N GLU A 16 -5.16 -13.52 8.15
CA GLU A 16 -6.26 -14.42 7.78
C GLU A 16 -6.23 -15.72 8.59
N LYS A 17 -5.08 -16.41 8.62
CA LYS A 17 -4.92 -17.69 9.31
C LYS A 17 -5.24 -17.60 10.81
N HIS A 18 -4.96 -16.47 11.42
CA HIS A 18 -5.07 -16.28 12.86
C HIS A 18 -6.23 -15.37 13.27
N GLU A 19 -7.08 -14.98 12.31
CA GLU A 19 -8.24 -14.10 12.51
C GLU A 19 -7.88 -12.85 13.32
N ILE A 20 -6.74 -12.23 12.97
CA ILE A 20 -6.22 -11.09 13.72
C ILE A 20 -6.99 -9.82 13.34
N ASP A 21 -7.79 -9.32 14.27
CA ASP A 21 -8.43 -8.02 14.15
C ASP A 21 -7.41 -6.89 14.33
N CYS A 22 -6.89 -6.36 13.20
CA CYS A 22 -5.87 -5.32 13.16
C CYS A 22 -6.21 -4.15 12.24
N ASP A 23 -7.51 -3.91 12.00
CA ASP A 23 -8.00 -2.80 11.19
C ASP A 23 -7.35 -2.74 9.78
N LEU A 24 -7.16 -3.91 9.15
CA LEU A 24 -6.47 -3.99 7.86
C LEU A 24 -7.20 -3.17 6.79
N LYS A 25 -6.50 -2.22 6.19
CA LYS A 25 -6.94 -1.43 5.02
C LYS A 25 -6.02 -1.70 3.85
N VAL A 26 -6.59 -1.88 2.67
CA VAL A 26 -5.85 -2.14 1.42
C VAL A 26 -5.77 -0.85 0.61
N GLY A 27 -4.61 -0.62 -0.01
CA GLY A 27 -4.33 0.58 -0.77
C GLY A 27 -3.40 1.53 -0.03
N ASN A 28 -2.51 2.15 -0.78
CA ASN A 28 -1.71 3.27 -0.33
C ASN A 28 -1.58 4.28 -1.48
N ALA A 29 -2.02 5.51 -1.24
CA ALA A 29 -1.86 6.61 -2.17
C ALA A 29 -0.72 7.51 -1.72
N THR A 30 0.20 7.81 -2.62
CA THR A 30 1.22 8.83 -2.44
C THR A 30 0.93 9.94 -3.43
N VAL A 31 0.70 11.15 -2.93
CA VAL A 31 0.31 12.32 -3.73
C VAL A 31 1.27 13.47 -3.46
N SER A 32 1.53 14.29 -4.47
CA SER A 32 2.39 15.46 -4.36
C SER A 32 1.57 16.74 -4.24
N ASN A 33 2.18 17.75 -3.63
CA ASN A 33 1.67 19.12 -3.60
C ASN A 33 2.39 20.04 -4.61
N ASP A 34 3.27 19.48 -5.45
CA ASP A 34 4.00 20.17 -6.49
C ASP A 34 3.90 19.38 -7.81
N ARG A 35 3.45 20.05 -8.87
CA ARG A 35 3.17 19.44 -10.17
C ARG A 35 4.46 19.02 -10.88
N SER A 36 5.60 19.56 -10.47
CA SER A 36 6.89 19.12 -10.98
C SER A 36 7.24 17.70 -10.54
N ASP A 37 6.65 17.16 -9.46
CA ASP A 37 6.91 15.78 -8.99
C ASP A 37 6.22 14.70 -9.84
N ASP A 38 5.33 15.06 -10.76
CA ASP A 38 4.55 14.11 -11.56
C ASP A 38 5.41 13.09 -12.31
N HIS A 39 6.57 13.52 -12.81
CA HIS A 39 7.50 12.64 -13.50
C HIS A 39 8.06 11.56 -12.57
N HIS A 40 8.39 11.89 -11.32
CA HIS A 40 8.87 10.92 -10.33
C HIS A 40 7.82 9.83 -10.05
N HIS A 41 6.53 10.19 -9.97
CA HIS A 41 5.46 9.20 -9.78
C HIS A 41 5.33 8.25 -10.97
N LYS A 42 5.40 8.79 -12.19
CA LYS A 42 5.35 7.99 -13.42
C LYS A 42 6.54 7.04 -13.52
N GLU A 43 7.75 7.54 -13.31
CA GLU A 43 8.98 6.74 -13.32
C GLU A 43 8.96 5.66 -12.24
N TYR A 44 8.45 5.96 -11.04
CA TYR A 44 8.33 4.98 -9.96
C TYR A 44 7.35 3.86 -10.31
N VAL A 45 6.19 4.20 -10.86
CA VAL A 45 5.18 3.24 -11.33
C VAL A 45 5.75 2.38 -12.46
N GLU A 46 6.39 3.01 -13.46
CA GLU A 46 7.01 2.31 -14.58
C GLU A 46 8.09 1.34 -14.10
N LYS A 47 8.98 1.79 -13.21
CA LYS A 47 10.01 0.95 -12.62
C LYS A 47 9.42 -0.26 -11.90
N LEU A 48 8.39 -0.08 -11.07
CA LEU A 48 7.76 -1.20 -10.37
C LEU A 48 7.07 -2.18 -11.32
N ASN A 49 6.42 -1.68 -12.37
CA ASN A 49 5.77 -2.53 -13.36
C ASN A 49 6.79 -3.28 -14.24
N ALA A 50 7.78 -2.58 -14.80
CA ALA A 50 8.72 -3.13 -15.76
C ALA A 50 9.83 -3.96 -15.09
N ASP A 51 10.47 -3.43 -14.04
CA ASP A 51 11.61 -4.09 -13.42
C ASP A 51 11.18 -5.15 -12.42
N TYR A 52 10.01 -4.99 -11.76
CA TYR A 52 9.57 -5.84 -10.65
C TYR A 52 8.31 -6.67 -10.91
N ASP A 53 7.69 -6.57 -12.09
CA ASP A 53 6.39 -7.19 -12.43
C ASP A 53 5.31 -6.93 -11.36
N TYR A 54 5.29 -5.69 -10.85
CA TYR A 54 4.41 -5.27 -9.77
C TYR A 54 3.20 -4.48 -10.30
N ASN A 55 2.31 -5.17 -11.01
CA ASN A 55 1.14 -4.57 -11.69
C ASN A 55 -0.02 -4.12 -10.76
N LEU A 56 0.26 -3.91 -9.47
CA LEU A 56 -0.72 -3.44 -8.48
C LEU A 56 -0.59 -1.94 -8.19
N ILE A 57 0.34 -1.26 -8.86
CA ILE A 57 0.54 0.17 -8.75
C ILE A 57 0.20 0.87 -10.07
N ARG A 58 -0.42 2.05 -9.97
CA ARG A 58 -0.68 2.91 -11.13
C ARG A 58 -0.44 4.37 -10.79
N TYR A 59 -0.18 5.16 -11.82
CA TYR A 59 -0.17 6.61 -11.71
C TYR A 59 -1.62 7.14 -11.58
N MET A 60 -1.77 8.23 -10.85
CA MET A 60 -2.98 9.05 -10.76
C MET A 60 -2.65 10.43 -11.32
N SER A 61 -3.51 10.96 -12.21
CA SER A 61 -3.34 12.32 -12.71
C SER A 61 -3.68 13.35 -11.61
N PRO A 62 -3.25 14.62 -11.75
CA PRO A 62 -3.65 15.67 -10.81
C PRO A 62 -5.17 15.79 -10.66
N GLU A 63 -5.92 15.62 -11.76
CA GLU A 63 -7.39 15.69 -11.76
C GLU A 63 -8.00 14.54 -10.96
N GLU A 64 -7.42 13.33 -11.08
CA GLU A 64 -7.85 12.18 -10.29
C GLU A 64 -7.52 12.34 -8.80
N VAL A 65 -6.37 12.93 -8.48
CA VAL A 65 -5.99 13.25 -7.09
C VAL A 65 -6.98 14.26 -6.50
N GLU A 66 -7.35 15.30 -7.25
CA GLU A 66 -8.35 16.27 -6.82
C GLU A 66 -9.71 15.60 -6.56
N GLU A 67 -10.19 14.74 -7.48
CA GLU A 67 -11.44 13.99 -7.33
C GLU A 67 -11.40 13.01 -6.15
N MET A 68 -10.26 12.39 -5.86
CA MET A 68 -10.17 11.41 -4.77
C MET A 68 -10.10 12.06 -3.39
N PHE A 69 -9.37 13.17 -3.24
CA PHE A 69 -9.06 13.76 -1.94
C PHE A 69 -9.85 15.04 -1.64
N HIS A 70 -10.44 15.69 -2.65
CA HIS A 70 -11.18 16.95 -2.54
C HIS A 70 -10.42 18.03 -1.72
N SER A 71 -9.10 18.09 -1.89
CA SER A 71 -8.23 18.96 -1.12
C SER A 71 -7.47 19.92 -2.04
N PRO A 72 -7.51 21.24 -1.79
CA PRO A 72 -6.77 22.22 -2.58
C PRO A 72 -5.26 22.21 -2.28
N PHE A 73 -4.80 21.38 -1.33
CA PHE A 73 -3.39 21.31 -0.96
C PHE A 73 -2.54 20.51 -1.95
N PHE A 74 -3.16 19.59 -2.69
CA PHE A 74 -2.45 18.76 -3.66
C PHE A 74 -2.51 19.42 -5.04
N ASP A 75 -1.36 19.85 -5.55
CA ASP A 75 -1.18 20.34 -6.91
C ASP A 75 -0.18 19.44 -7.61
N GLY A 76 -0.65 18.28 -8.10
CA GLY A 76 0.19 17.27 -8.73
C GLY A 76 -0.51 15.92 -8.76
N GLY A 77 0.06 15.00 -9.52
CA GLY A 77 -0.37 13.62 -9.59
C GLY A 77 0.10 12.80 -8.40
N GLY A 78 0.00 11.50 -8.56
CA GLY A 78 0.41 10.57 -7.52
C GLY A 78 0.57 9.15 -8.02
N SER A 79 0.80 8.25 -7.08
CA SER A 79 0.81 6.81 -7.30
C SER A 79 -0.13 6.12 -6.33
N LEU A 80 -0.93 5.18 -6.85
CA LEU A 80 -1.85 4.36 -6.08
C LEU A 80 -1.38 2.92 -6.09
N ASP A 81 -0.88 2.44 -4.95
CA ASP A 81 -0.46 1.06 -4.73
C ASP A 81 -1.58 0.24 -4.05
N MET A 82 -2.31 -0.54 -4.84
CA MET A 82 -3.37 -1.44 -4.36
C MET A 82 -2.86 -2.75 -3.75
N GLY A 83 -1.57 -3.05 -3.88
CA GLY A 83 -0.95 -4.14 -3.13
C GLY A 83 -0.41 -3.69 -1.78
N GLY A 84 -0.27 -2.37 -1.55
CA GLY A 84 -0.02 -1.76 -0.25
C GLY A 84 -1.15 -1.98 0.75
N MET A 85 -0.83 -1.87 2.04
CA MET A 85 -1.81 -2.02 3.12
C MET A 85 -1.36 -1.29 4.38
N HIS A 86 -2.34 -0.87 5.16
CA HIS A 86 -2.18 -0.27 6.49
C HIS A 86 -2.85 -1.16 7.52
N LEU A 87 -2.26 -1.26 8.70
CA LEU A 87 -2.78 -2.02 9.82
C LEU A 87 -2.40 -1.35 11.13
N HIS A 88 -3.13 -1.66 12.20
CA HIS A 88 -2.81 -1.18 13.53
C HIS A 88 -1.67 -2.03 14.13
N PRO A 89 -0.47 -1.46 14.39
CA PRO A 89 0.72 -2.24 14.71
C PRO A 89 0.60 -2.98 16.05
N LEU A 90 -0.01 -2.35 17.07
CA LEU A 90 -0.16 -2.98 18.39
C LEU A 90 -1.13 -4.17 18.39
N THR A 91 -2.28 -4.07 17.74
CA THR A 91 -3.27 -5.16 17.67
C THR A 91 -2.73 -6.32 16.85
N MET A 92 -2.00 -6.05 15.76
CA MET A 92 -1.28 -7.08 15.02
C MET A 92 -0.27 -7.83 15.91
N HIS A 93 0.55 -7.10 16.68
CA HIS A 93 1.51 -7.72 17.61
C HIS A 93 0.81 -8.56 18.69
N LEU A 94 -0.27 -8.05 19.30
CA LEU A 94 -1.03 -8.77 20.32
C LEU A 94 -1.72 -10.02 19.76
N GLY A 95 -2.26 -9.94 18.54
CA GLY A 95 -2.86 -11.07 17.82
C GLY A 95 -1.85 -12.20 17.61
N LEU A 96 -0.66 -11.88 17.08
CA LEU A 96 0.41 -12.86 16.92
C LEU A 96 0.83 -13.50 18.24
N ARG A 97 0.94 -12.71 19.32
CA ARG A 97 1.33 -13.21 20.64
C ARG A 97 0.30 -14.16 21.25
N ARG A 98 -1.00 -13.89 21.07
CA ARG A 98 -2.08 -14.77 21.57
C ARG A 98 -1.99 -16.17 20.96
N GLN A 99 -1.67 -16.26 19.68
CA GLN A 99 -1.52 -17.53 18.96
C GLN A 99 -0.29 -18.32 19.40
N GLN A 100 0.84 -17.65 19.68
CA GLN A 100 2.03 -18.35 20.19
C GLN A 100 1.81 -19.01 21.56
N LYS A 101 0.90 -18.46 22.39
CA LYS A 101 0.56 -19.03 23.70
C LYS A 101 -0.49 -20.13 23.63
N ASN A 102 -1.16 -20.27 22.50
CA ASN A 102 -2.15 -21.32 22.25
C ASN A 102 -1.82 -22.01 20.92
N PRO A 103 -0.67 -22.71 20.85
CA PRO A 103 -0.36 -23.49 19.66
C PRO A 103 -1.41 -24.59 19.56
N ALA A 104 -2.35 -24.44 18.63
CA ALA A 104 -3.25 -25.52 18.25
C ALA A 104 -2.44 -26.77 17.85
#